data_AF-A0A6I9T4H3-F1
#
_entry.id   AF-A0A6I9T4H3-F1
#
_cell.length_a   1.000
_cell.length_b   1.000
_cell.length_c   1.000
_cell.angle_alpha   90.00
_cell.angle_beta   90.00
_cell.angle_gamma   90.00
#
_symmetry.space_group_name_H-M   'P 1'
#
loop_
_entity.id
_entity.type
_entity.pdbx_description
1 polymer ?
#
loop_
_entity_poly.entity_id
_entity_poly.type
_entity_poly.pdbx_seq_one_letter_code
_entity_poly.pdbx_strand_id
1 'polypeptide(L)'
;MLSLLKNCSTIFAVFNNCDVLKPYVAHIDDIFKDFTSYKVRVPVTGAIILDETYERCLLVKGWKGTSWSFPRGKKNKDEEDHNCAIREVLEETGFDVSELLHKDDNIEMIFGQQRVKLYIVAGVKDDTPFAPLTKKEISEIAWHRLDELQPANDDVISRGITGLKLYMVAPFLASLKLWISGHPPPVAPRSDKPMRGISVWKAKNSSLGSSSTIAESQASKLVADVHAPDSHPGRSFRNFCFDTGPIFQAVEAAFST
;
A
#
# COMPACT_ATOMS: atom_id res chain seq x y z
N MET A 1 -14.01 0.66 -0.81
CA MET A 1 -14.58 0.98 0.52
C MET A 1 -13.52 0.96 1.63
N LEU A 2 -12.70 -0.10 1.76
CA LEU A 2 -11.63 -0.18 2.79
C LEU A 2 -10.54 0.91 2.68
N SER A 3 -10.23 1.39 1.46
CA SER A 3 -9.30 2.51 1.25
C SER A 3 -9.90 3.88 1.66
N LEU A 4 -11.21 4.08 1.49
CA LEU A 4 -11.90 5.33 1.84
C LEU A 4 -12.14 5.51 3.36
N LEU A 5 -12.12 4.43 4.13
CA LEU A 5 -12.38 4.43 5.58
C LEU A 5 -11.07 4.44 6.40
N LYS A 6 -10.10 5.27 6.00
CA LYS A 6 -8.80 5.40 6.69
C LYS A 6 -8.78 6.53 7.74
N ASN A 7 -9.75 7.45 7.78
CA ASN A 7 -9.80 8.57 8.74
C ASN A 7 -11.22 8.82 9.29
N CYS A 8 -11.35 8.96 10.62
CA CYS A 8 -12.64 9.14 11.31
C CYS A 8 -13.43 10.38 10.84
N SER A 9 -12.74 11.50 10.58
CA SER A 9 -13.37 12.75 10.13
C SER A 9 -14.05 12.60 8.76
N THR A 10 -13.46 11.82 7.84
CA THR A 10 -14.04 11.54 6.52
C THR A 10 -15.29 10.66 6.64
N ILE A 11 -15.30 9.73 7.60
CA ILE A 11 -16.43 8.83 7.85
C ILE A 11 -17.62 9.64 8.39
N PHE A 12 -17.38 10.53 9.36
CA PHE A 12 -18.43 11.41 9.88
C PHE A 12 -19.05 12.30 8.80
N ALA A 13 -18.21 12.89 7.94
CA ALA A 13 -18.69 13.71 6.82
C ALA A 13 -19.55 12.90 5.83
N VAL A 14 -19.15 11.67 5.48
CA VAL A 14 -19.92 10.79 4.58
C VAL A 14 -21.25 10.38 5.21
N PHE A 15 -21.27 10.03 6.49
CA PHE A 15 -22.49 9.60 7.18
C PHE A 15 -23.48 10.76 7.33
N ASN A 16 -23.00 11.97 7.61
CA ASN A 16 -23.87 13.13 7.83
C ASN A 16 -24.49 13.68 6.53
N ASN A 17 -23.83 13.47 5.39
CA ASN A 17 -24.25 14.01 4.09
C ASN A 17 -24.89 12.96 3.16
N CYS A 18 -25.07 11.73 3.61
CA CYS A 18 -25.75 10.68 2.86
C CYS A 18 -27.06 10.30 3.57
N ASP A 19 -28.21 10.59 2.98
CA ASP A 19 -29.53 10.35 3.60
C ASP A 19 -29.75 8.89 4.03
N VAL A 20 -29.11 7.94 3.34
CA VAL A 20 -29.14 6.51 3.69
C VAL A 20 -28.28 6.20 4.92
N LEU A 21 -27.16 6.91 5.11
CA LEU A 21 -26.21 6.66 6.21
C LEU A 21 -26.46 7.55 7.44
N LYS A 22 -27.17 8.67 7.26
CA LYS A 22 -27.51 9.66 8.28
C LYS A 22 -28.20 9.08 9.52
N PRO A 23 -29.12 8.10 9.42
CA PRO A 23 -29.72 7.47 10.60
C PRO A 23 -28.69 6.78 11.51
N TYR A 24 -27.53 6.39 10.98
CA TYR A 24 -26.50 5.66 11.71
C TYR A 24 -25.44 6.57 12.37
N VAL A 25 -25.54 7.90 12.20
CA VAL A 25 -24.57 8.86 12.78
C VAL A 25 -24.49 8.74 14.31
N ALA A 26 -25.61 8.48 14.99
CA ALA A 26 -25.63 8.31 16.44
C ALA A 26 -24.84 7.07 16.92
N HIS A 27 -24.56 6.12 16.02
CA HIS A 27 -23.83 4.88 16.29
C HIS A 27 -22.45 4.87 15.64
N ILE A 28 -21.95 6.02 15.18
CA ILE A 28 -20.72 6.08 14.38
C ILE A 28 -19.50 5.56 15.14
N ASP A 29 -19.42 5.81 16.45
CA ASP A 29 -18.32 5.34 17.29
C ASP A 29 -18.32 3.82 17.43
N ASP A 30 -19.50 3.23 17.62
CA ASP A 30 -19.67 1.77 17.69
C ASP A 30 -19.35 1.13 16.33
N ILE A 31 -19.88 1.70 15.24
CA ILE A 31 -19.59 1.25 13.87
C ILE A 31 -18.09 1.35 13.58
N PHE A 32 -17.44 2.43 14.01
CA PHE A 32 -16.00 2.63 13.83
C PHE A 32 -15.17 1.65 14.67
N LYS A 33 -15.59 1.38 15.90
CA LYS A 33 -14.97 0.40 16.79
C LYS A 33 -15.08 -1.01 16.23
N ASP A 34 -16.27 -1.40 15.76
CA ASP A 34 -16.53 -2.69 15.14
C ASP A 34 -15.74 -2.84 13.83
N PHE A 35 -15.76 -1.80 13.00
CA PHE A 35 -14.96 -1.75 11.77
C PHE A 35 -13.47 -1.88 12.05
N THR A 36 -12.95 -1.18 13.06
CA THR A 36 -11.54 -1.26 13.45
C THR A 36 -11.18 -2.66 13.97
N SER A 37 -12.06 -3.25 14.79
CA SER A 37 -11.91 -4.60 15.33
C SER A 37 -11.93 -5.66 14.22
N TYR A 38 -12.80 -5.50 13.23
CA TYR A 38 -12.79 -6.33 12.03
C TYR A 38 -11.49 -6.14 11.23
N LYS A 39 -11.13 -4.89 10.98
CA LYS A 39 -10.01 -4.48 10.13
C LYS A 39 -8.68 -5.05 10.64
N VAL A 40 -8.46 -5.20 11.94
CA VAL A 40 -7.21 -5.79 12.47
C VAL A 40 -7.08 -7.29 12.23
N ARG A 41 -8.18 -8.00 11.96
CA ARG A 41 -8.19 -9.45 11.69
C ARG A 41 -8.08 -9.81 10.21
N VAL A 42 -8.29 -8.83 9.32
CA VAL A 42 -8.24 -9.07 7.88
C VAL A 42 -6.84 -9.55 7.49
N PRO A 43 -6.72 -10.72 6.81
CA PRO A 43 -5.46 -11.22 6.32
C PRO A 43 -4.74 -10.20 5.45
N VAL A 44 -3.43 -10.14 5.60
CA VAL A 44 -2.56 -9.27 4.80
C VAL A 44 -1.69 -10.14 3.91
N THR A 45 -1.60 -9.75 2.64
CA THR A 45 -0.71 -10.42 1.69
C THR A 45 0.13 -9.40 0.93
N GLY A 46 1.29 -9.83 0.46
CA GLY A 46 2.24 -8.97 -0.24
C GLY A 46 3.42 -9.77 -0.76
N ALA A 47 4.54 -9.09 -1.02
CA ALA A 47 5.75 -9.74 -1.53
C ALA A 47 7.04 -9.24 -0.89
N ILE A 48 8.01 -10.13 -0.78
CA ILE A 48 9.43 -9.85 -0.55
C ILE A 48 10.09 -9.89 -1.92
N ILE A 49 10.41 -8.72 -2.46
CA ILE A 49 11.01 -8.59 -3.78
C ILE A 49 12.53 -8.55 -3.63
N LEU A 50 13.23 -9.51 -4.21
CA LEU A 50 14.70 -9.63 -4.19
C LEU A 50 15.29 -9.20 -5.54
N ASP A 51 16.46 -8.58 -5.49
CA ASP A 51 17.25 -8.24 -6.68
C ASP A 51 17.88 -9.50 -7.32
N GLU A 52 18.63 -9.33 -8.42
CA GLU A 52 19.29 -10.46 -9.11
C GLU A 52 20.39 -11.16 -8.29
N THR A 53 20.91 -10.54 -7.23
CA THR A 53 21.96 -11.12 -6.37
C THR A 53 21.42 -11.74 -5.08
N TYR A 54 20.14 -11.52 -4.77
CA TYR A 54 19.47 -11.89 -3.51
C TYR A 54 20.09 -11.22 -2.27
N GLU A 55 20.88 -10.15 -2.44
CA GLU A 55 21.49 -9.42 -1.34
C GLU A 55 20.62 -8.26 -0.86
N ARG A 56 19.71 -7.78 -1.72
CA ARG A 56 18.84 -6.65 -1.43
C ARG A 56 17.37 -7.03 -1.59
N CYS A 57 16.53 -6.45 -0.74
CA CYS A 57 15.09 -6.50 -0.89
C CYS A 57 14.47 -5.10 -1.06
N LEU A 58 13.36 -5.03 -1.79
CA LEU A 58 12.62 -3.79 -1.97
C LEU A 58 11.74 -3.51 -0.74
N LEU A 59 11.87 -2.32 -0.16
CA LEU A 59 11.00 -1.84 0.90
C LEU A 59 10.30 -0.53 0.49
N VAL A 60 9.10 -0.34 1.05
CA VAL A 60 8.30 0.87 0.89
C VAL A 60 8.15 1.61 2.21
N LYS A 61 8.02 2.94 2.14
CA LYS A 61 7.81 3.82 3.28
C LYS A 61 6.60 4.71 3.08
N GLY A 62 5.63 4.65 3.98
CA GLY A 62 4.41 5.47 3.88
C GLY A 62 4.58 6.93 4.32
N TRP A 63 3.68 7.82 3.90
CA TRP A 63 3.75 9.27 4.21
C TRP A 63 3.60 9.62 5.70
N LYS A 64 2.74 8.89 6.41
CA LYS A 64 2.41 9.16 7.82
C LYS A 64 3.42 8.56 8.81
N GLY A 65 4.51 7.96 8.33
CA GLY A 65 5.44 7.21 9.15
C GLY A 65 6.88 7.28 8.67
N THR A 66 7.79 6.92 9.57
CA THR A 66 9.21 6.77 9.26
C THR A 66 9.62 5.31 9.04
N SER A 67 8.70 4.37 9.24
CA SER A 67 8.98 2.95 9.17
C SER A 67 9.00 2.44 7.74
N TRP A 68 9.92 1.52 7.46
CA TRP A 68 10.01 0.75 6.22
C TRP A 68 9.39 -0.62 6.39
N SER A 69 8.79 -1.13 5.31
CA SER A 69 8.21 -2.48 5.32
C SER A 69 8.08 -3.06 3.93
N PHE A 70 7.81 -4.36 3.84
CA PHE A 70 7.50 -5.02 2.56
C PHE A 70 6.18 -4.52 1.97
N PRO A 71 6.07 -4.38 0.64
CA PRO A 71 4.83 -4.00 -0.01
C PRO A 71 3.74 -5.05 0.23
N ARG A 72 2.62 -4.63 0.83
CA ARG A 72 1.55 -5.53 1.25
C ARG A 72 0.28 -4.77 1.61
N GLY A 73 -0.85 -5.46 1.51
CA GLY A 73 -2.12 -4.92 2.00
C GLY A 73 -3.16 -5.98 2.25
N LYS A 74 -4.40 -5.52 2.43
CA LYS A 74 -5.48 -6.34 3.01
C LYS A 74 -6.22 -7.07 1.92
N LYS A 75 -6.49 -8.35 2.19
CA LYS A 75 -7.27 -9.19 1.29
C LYS A 75 -8.70 -8.67 1.16
N ASN A 76 -9.17 -8.60 -0.07
CA ASN A 76 -10.58 -8.34 -0.36
C ASN A 76 -11.43 -9.59 -0.10
N LYS A 77 -12.75 -9.40 -0.04
CA LYS A 77 -13.69 -10.51 0.09
C LYS A 77 -13.55 -11.42 -1.13
N ASP A 78 -13.46 -12.73 -0.87
CA ASP A 78 -13.38 -13.78 -1.90
C ASP A 78 -12.16 -13.67 -2.83
N GLU A 79 -11.13 -12.91 -2.43
CA GLU A 79 -9.86 -12.77 -3.16
C GLU A 79 -8.87 -13.86 -2.73
N GLU A 80 -8.17 -14.45 -3.69
CA GLU A 80 -7.10 -15.40 -3.45
C GLU A 80 -5.82 -14.68 -2.96
N ASP A 81 -5.03 -15.34 -2.12
CA ASP A 81 -3.87 -14.71 -1.48
C ASP A 81 -2.84 -14.17 -2.49
N HIS A 82 -2.56 -14.91 -3.57
CA HIS A 82 -1.61 -14.49 -4.61
C HIS A 82 -2.13 -13.31 -5.43
N ASN A 83 -3.43 -13.29 -5.73
CA ASN A 83 -4.06 -12.17 -6.44
C ASN A 83 -4.04 -10.89 -5.60
N CYS A 84 -4.30 -11.01 -4.29
CA CYS A 84 -4.14 -9.88 -3.38
C CYS A 84 -2.69 -9.38 -3.34
N ALA A 85 -1.70 -10.28 -3.27
CA ALA A 85 -0.29 -9.88 -3.26
C ALA A 85 0.10 -9.14 -4.54
N ILE A 86 -0.28 -9.64 -5.72
CA ILE A 86 -0.03 -9.00 -7.01
C ILE A 86 -0.64 -7.59 -7.03
N ARG A 87 -1.91 -7.47 -6.67
CA ARG A 87 -2.63 -6.19 -6.65
C ARG A 87 -1.97 -5.17 -5.72
N GLU A 88 -1.68 -5.55 -4.47
CA GLU A 88 -1.10 -4.65 -3.48
C GLU A 88 0.31 -4.21 -3.86
N VAL A 89 1.14 -5.13 -4.39
CA VAL A 89 2.48 -4.79 -4.88
C VAL A 89 2.40 -3.82 -6.05
N LEU A 90 1.50 -4.07 -7.00
CA LEU A 90 1.28 -3.19 -8.15
C LEU A 90 0.80 -1.80 -7.70
N GLU A 91 -0.14 -1.73 -6.75
CA GLU A 91 -0.66 -0.47 -6.20
C GLU A 91 0.44 0.36 -5.49
N GLU A 92 1.29 -0.28 -4.68
CA GLU A 92 2.30 0.40 -3.85
C GLU A 92 3.62 0.66 -4.57
N THR A 93 3.97 -0.13 -5.59
CA THR A 93 5.28 -0.05 -6.24
C THR A 93 5.23 0.21 -7.74
N GLY A 94 4.08 0.02 -8.38
CA GLY A 94 3.93 0.09 -9.84
C GLY A 94 4.51 -1.10 -10.59
N PHE A 95 5.04 -2.10 -9.88
CA PHE A 95 5.64 -3.30 -10.46
C PHE A 95 4.66 -4.47 -10.44
N ASP A 96 4.43 -5.08 -11.60
CA ASP A 96 3.62 -6.30 -11.72
C ASP A 96 4.49 -7.54 -11.48
N VAL A 97 4.16 -8.30 -10.44
CA VAL A 97 4.85 -9.53 -10.04
C VAL A 97 4.19 -10.80 -10.55
N SER A 98 3.08 -10.70 -11.31
CA SER A 98 2.27 -11.84 -11.76
C SER A 98 3.09 -12.95 -12.44
N GLU A 99 4.01 -12.58 -13.32
CA GLU A 99 4.87 -13.51 -14.08
C GLU A 99 6.05 -14.08 -13.27
N LEU A 100 6.38 -13.47 -12.13
CA LEU A 100 7.51 -13.87 -11.28
C LEU A 100 7.07 -14.57 -9.99
N LEU A 101 5.78 -14.52 -9.66
CA LEU A 101 5.25 -15.05 -8.41
C LEU A 101 5.02 -16.56 -8.53
N HIS A 102 5.74 -17.32 -7.71
CA HIS A 102 5.48 -18.73 -7.47
C HIS A 102 4.66 -18.92 -6.19
N LYS A 103 3.57 -19.69 -6.27
CA LYS A 103 2.64 -19.84 -5.15
C LYS A 103 3.25 -20.57 -3.95
N ASP A 104 4.21 -21.45 -4.20
CA ASP A 104 4.89 -22.24 -3.15
C ASP A 104 5.98 -21.43 -2.44
N ASP A 105 6.52 -20.39 -3.09
CA ASP A 105 7.53 -19.51 -2.54
C ASP A 105 6.89 -18.42 -1.69
N ASN A 106 6.51 -18.78 -0.46
CA ASN A 106 5.90 -17.86 0.48
C ASN A 106 6.33 -18.11 1.93
N ILE A 107 6.27 -17.05 2.72
CA ILE A 107 6.47 -17.08 4.17
C ILE A 107 5.21 -16.56 4.83
N GLU A 108 4.67 -17.35 5.76
CA GLU A 108 3.46 -17.00 6.51
C GLU A 108 3.79 -16.84 8.00
N MET A 109 3.28 -15.76 8.58
CA MET A 109 3.45 -15.40 10.00
C MET A 109 2.10 -14.95 10.57
N ILE A 110 1.89 -15.19 11.86
CA ILE A 110 0.69 -14.73 12.58
C ILE A 110 1.11 -13.70 13.63
N PHE A 111 0.56 -12.48 13.51
CA PHE A 111 0.79 -11.38 14.45
C PHE A 111 -0.50 -11.10 15.22
N GLY A 112 -0.57 -11.59 16.46
CA GLY A 112 -1.80 -11.54 17.25
C GLY A 112 -2.93 -12.30 16.56
N GLN A 113 -3.92 -11.59 16.03
CA GLN A 113 -5.04 -12.18 15.27
C GLN A 113 -4.90 -11.98 13.74
N GLN A 114 -3.82 -11.34 13.29
CA GLN A 114 -3.62 -11.04 11.88
C GLN A 114 -2.69 -12.06 11.24
N ARG A 115 -3.20 -12.78 10.23
CA ARG A 115 -2.38 -13.59 9.33
C ARG A 115 -1.69 -12.70 8.30
N VAL A 116 -0.38 -12.83 8.15
CA VAL A 116 0.42 -12.13 7.14
C VAL A 116 1.16 -13.16 6.29
N LYS A 117 0.92 -13.17 4.98
CA LYS A 117 1.63 -14.01 4.02
C LYS A 117 2.37 -13.16 3.01
N LEU A 118 3.67 -13.37 2.87
CA LEU A 118 4.49 -12.68 1.87
C LEU A 118 5.06 -13.70 0.88
N TYR A 119 4.83 -13.47 -0.42
CA TYR A 119 5.45 -14.27 -1.49
C TYR A 119 6.87 -13.80 -1.75
N ILE A 120 7.79 -14.71 -2.05
CA ILE A 120 9.16 -14.37 -2.42
C ILE A 120 9.20 -14.22 -3.93
N VAL A 121 9.53 -13.02 -4.40
CA VAL A 121 9.65 -12.69 -5.82
C VAL A 121 11.10 -12.30 -6.07
N ALA A 122 11.83 -13.13 -6.80
CA ALA A 122 13.28 -13.00 -6.88
C ALA A 122 13.77 -12.76 -8.31
N GLY A 123 14.96 -12.17 -8.46
CA GLY A 123 15.56 -11.95 -9.78
C GLY A 123 15.09 -10.65 -10.45
N VAL A 124 14.63 -9.67 -9.68
CA VAL A 124 14.20 -8.38 -10.24
C VAL A 124 15.41 -7.53 -10.58
N LYS A 125 15.43 -6.98 -11.79
CA LYS A 125 16.55 -6.18 -12.30
C LYS A 125 16.61 -4.81 -11.62
N ASP A 126 17.83 -4.30 -11.46
CA ASP A 126 18.08 -2.98 -10.84
C ASP A 126 17.49 -1.80 -11.63
N ASP A 127 17.34 -1.94 -12.95
CA ASP A 127 16.78 -0.91 -13.84
C ASP A 127 15.25 -0.94 -13.91
N THR A 128 14.61 -1.83 -13.15
CA THR A 128 13.14 -1.91 -13.05
C THR A 128 12.59 -0.58 -12.54
N PRO A 129 11.68 0.09 -13.28
CA PRO A 129 11.08 1.33 -12.82
C PRO A 129 10.06 1.04 -11.73
N PHE A 130 10.14 1.80 -10.64
CA PHE A 130 9.16 1.76 -9.55
C PHE A 130 8.51 3.13 -9.37
N ALA A 131 7.18 3.14 -9.23
CA ALA A 131 6.40 4.31 -8.85
C ALA A 131 5.02 3.85 -8.32
N PRO A 132 4.57 4.30 -7.15
CA PRO A 132 3.26 3.95 -6.62
C PRO A 132 2.14 4.45 -7.55
N LEU A 133 1.10 3.64 -7.73
CA LEU A 133 -0.10 4.02 -8.48
C LEU A 133 -1.08 4.81 -7.61
N THR A 134 -1.02 4.60 -6.29
CA THR A 134 -1.88 5.28 -5.32
C THR A 134 -1.27 6.60 -4.84
N LYS A 135 -2.06 7.68 -4.88
CA LYS A 135 -1.62 9.01 -4.41
C LYS A 135 -1.53 9.04 -2.89
N LYS A 136 -0.43 9.58 -2.36
CA LYS A 136 -0.22 9.89 -0.93
C LYS A 136 -0.20 8.66 0.02
N GLU A 137 0.00 7.45 -0.49
CA GLU A 137 0.17 6.25 0.35
C GLU A 137 1.65 5.95 0.61
N ILE A 138 2.46 5.89 -0.45
CA ILE A 138 3.91 5.67 -0.39
C ILE A 138 4.68 6.96 -0.66
N SER A 139 5.65 7.25 0.21
CA SER A 139 6.54 8.42 0.17
C SER A 139 7.91 8.09 -0.43
N GLU A 140 8.37 6.84 -0.30
CA GLU A 140 9.68 6.41 -0.75
C GLU A 140 9.70 4.90 -1.00
N ILE A 141 10.42 4.49 -2.04
CA ILE A 141 10.71 3.10 -2.40
C ILE A 141 12.23 2.98 -2.54
N ALA A 142 12.82 1.99 -1.88
CA ALA A 142 14.26 1.78 -1.91
C ALA A 142 14.63 0.30 -1.81
N TRP A 143 15.75 -0.04 -2.45
CA TRP A 143 16.45 -1.29 -2.20
C TRP A 143 17.20 -1.20 -0.88
N HIS A 144 17.06 -2.22 -0.02
CA HIS A 144 17.79 -2.33 1.25
C HIS A 144 18.55 -3.65 1.30
N ARG A 145 19.79 -3.63 1.80
CA ARG A 145 20.57 -4.86 1.95
C ARG A 145 20.05 -5.69 3.13
N LEU A 146 19.98 -7.00 2.96
CA LEU A 146 19.46 -7.92 3.97
C LEU A 146 20.31 -7.99 5.26
N ASP A 147 21.60 -7.68 5.16
CA ASP A 147 22.53 -7.58 6.30
C ASP A 147 22.25 -6.34 7.16
N GLU A 148 21.89 -5.21 6.56
CA GLU A 148 21.51 -3.98 7.28
C GLU A 148 20.16 -4.09 8.00
N LEU A 149 19.29 -4.99 7.54
CA LEU A 149 17.96 -5.21 8.11
C LEU A 149 17.98 -6.08 9.37
N GLN A 150 19.11 -6.69 9.72
CA GLN A 150 19.23 -7.49 10.93
C GLN A 150 18.91 -6.64 12.15
N PRO A 151 17.81 -6.93 12.87
CA PRO A 151 17.44 -6.19 14.05
C PRO A 151 18.10 -6.83 15.28
N ALA A 152 18.16 -6.07 16.38
CA ALA A 152 18.57 -6.64 17.66
C ALA A 152 17.60 -7.72 18.18
N ASN A 153 16.32 -7.68 17.73
CA ASN A 153 15.22 -8.50 18.20
C ASN A 153 14.21 -8.77 17.05
N ASP A 154 13.45 -9.87 17.13
CA ASP A 154 12.38 -10.21 16.17
C ASP A 154 11.03 -9.51 16.44
N ASP A 155 11.07 -8.33 17.06
CA ASP A 155 9.86 -7.57 17.39
C ASP A 155 9.15 -7.01 16.14
N VAL A 156 7.83 -6.81 16.23
CA VAL A 156 6.98 -6.27 15.15
C VAL A 156 7.47 -4.91 14.65
N ILE A 157 7.98 -4.06 15.54
CA ILE A 157 8.69 -2.83 15.20
C ILE A 157 10.10 -2.98 15.70
N SER A 158 11.07 -2.95 14.79
CA SER A 158 12.47 -3.08 15.14
C SER A 158 13.30 -1.96 14.53
N ARG A 159 14.57 -1.87 14.91
CA ARG A 159 15.55 -1.02 14.25
C ARG A 159 16.63 -1.90 13.63
N GLY A 160 16.88 -1.72 12.34
CA GLY A 160 18.03 -2.33 11.68
C GLY A 160 19.35 -1.73 12.19
N ILE A 161 20.47 -2.32 11.77
CA ILE A 161 21.83 -1.92 12.20
C ILE A 161 22.09 -0.43 11.94
N THR A 162 21.56 0.09 10.83
CA THR A 162 21.69 1.49 10.41
C THR A 162 20.73 2.45 11.11
N GLY A 163 19.92 1.96 12.07
CA GLY A 163 18.91 2.74 12.79
C GLY A 163 17.58 2.88 12.05
N LEU A 164 17.44 2.24 10.88
CA LEU A 164 16.19 2.21 10.11
C LEU A 164 15.06 1.60 10.93
N LYS A 165 13.96 2.33 11.09
CA LYS A 165 12.75 1.79 11.73
C LYS A 165 12.08 0.82 10.76
N LEU A 166 11.95 -0.43 11.16
CA LEU A 166 11.33 -1.49 10.38
C LEU A 166 9.99 -1.88 11.00
N TYR A 167 9.01 -2.20 10.17
CA TYR A 167 7.70 -2.67 10.60
C TYR A 167 7.34 -3.99 9.92
N MET A 168 7.23 -5.06 10.70
CA MET A 168 6.98 -6.43 10.23
C MET A 168 7.97 -6.92 9.17
N VAL A 169 9.25 -6.57 9.34
CA VAL A 169 10.35 -7.06 8.48
C VAL A 169 11.14 -8.14 9.21
N ALA A 170 11.62 -7.84 10.42
CA ALA A 170 12.44 -8.73 11.26
C ALA A 170 11.97 -10.20 11.28
N PRO A 171 10.68 -10.49 11.56
CA PRO A 171 10.23 -11.86 11.77
C PRO A 171 10.35 -12.73 10.50
N PHE A 172 10.41 -12.11 9.32
CA PHE A 172 10.52 -12.82 8.05
C PHE A 172 11.97 -13.13 7.66
N LEU A 173 12.96 -12.46 8.24
CA LEU A 173 14.35 -12.52 7.76
C LEU A 173 14.99 -13.91 7.92
N ALA A 174 14.68 -14.63 9.01
CA ALA A 174 15.22 -15.98 9.21
C ALA A 174 14.72 -16.96 8.14
N SER A 175 13.41 -16.98 7.89
CA SER A 175 12.81 -17.83 6.85
C SER A 175 13.25 -17.42 5.45
N LEU A 176 13.40 -16.12 5.19
CA LEU A 176 13.91 -15.60 3.93
C LEU A 176 15.34 -16.07 3.66
N LYS A 177 16.23 -16.02 4.66
CA LYS A 177 17.61 -16.52 4.55
C LYS A 177 17.67 -18.01 4.27
N LEU A 178 16.79 -18.80 4.89
CA LEU A 178 16.66 -20.23 4.62
C LEU A 178 16.24 -20.48 3.17
N TRP A 179 15.25 -19.72 2.68
CA TRP A 179 14.84 -19.80 1.28
C TRP A 179 16.00 -19.44 0.34
N ILE A 180 16.70 -18.33 0.58
CA ILE A 180 17.86 -17.91 -0.22
C ILE A 180 18.96 -18.97 -0.24
N SER A 181 19.22 -19.65 0.87
CA SER A 181 20.23 -20.71 0.94
C SER A 181 19.91 -21.92 0.06
N GLY A 182 18.62 -22.16 -0.21
CA GLY A 182 18.14 -23.22 -1.11
C GLY A 182 18.02 -22.81 -2.58
N HIS A 183 18.17 -21.52 -2.90
CA HIS A 183 17.94 -20.97 -4.24
C HIS A 183 19.18 -20.18 -4.71
N PRO A 184 19.98 -20.72 -5.65
CA PRO A 184 21.16 -20.03 -6.14
C PRO A 184 20.75 -18.76 -6.91
N PRO A 185 21.42 -17.61 -6.67
CA PRO A 185 21.09 -16.38 -7.36
C PRO A 185 21.46 -16.47 -8.85
N PRO A 186 20.67 -15.87 -9.75
CA PRO A 186 20.95 -15.86 -11.19
C PRO A 186 22.23 -15.07 -11.53
N VAL A 187 22.61 -14.12 -10.68
CA VAL A 187 23.80 -13.28 -10.85
C VAL A 187 24.67 -13.39 -9.60
N ALA A 188 25.98 -13.55 -9.79
CA ALA A 188 26.92 -13.56 -8.68
C ALA A 188 26.91 -12.22 -7.92
N PRO A 189 27.13 -12.23 -6.59
CA PRO A 189 27.28 -11.03 -5.78
C PRO A 189 28.30 -10.06 -6.38
N ARG A 190 27.95 -8.77 -6.45
CA ARG A 190 28.85 -7.75 -6.99
C ARG A 190 29.48 -6.96 -5.85
N SER A 191 30.81 -7.05 -5.71
CA SER A 191 31.58 -6.37 -4.65
C SER A 191 31.55 -4.83 -4.73
N ASP A 192 31.15 -4.27 -5.87
CA ASP A 192 31.40 -2.85 -6.19
C ASP A 192 30.20 -1.92 -5.93
N LYS A 193 29.06 -2.43 -5.47
CA LYS A 193 27.86 -1.60 -5.26
C LYS A 193 27.90 -0.86 -3.91
N PRO A 194 27.38 0.38 -3.86
CA PRO A 194 27.36 1.17 -2.64
C PRO A 194 26.65 0.43 -1.50
N MET A 195 27.24 0.52 -0.30
CA MET A 195 26.74 -0.21 0.88
C MET A 195 25.36 0.25 1.33
N ARG A 196 24.93 1.46 0.97
CA ARG A 196 23.66 2.04 1.43
C ARG A 196 22.52 1.71 0.47
N GLY A 197 21.32 1.57 1.03
CA GLY A 197 20.09 1.41 0.25
C GLY A 197 19.93 2.44 -0.87
N ILE A 198 19.50 1.97 -2.04
CA ILE A 198 19.37 2.77 -3.27
C ILE A 198 17.91 3.16 -3.39
N SER A 199 17.61 4.45 -3.19
CA SER A 199 16.27 4.99 -3.44
C SER A 199 15.99 4.94 -4.93
N VAL A 200 14.94 4.22 -5.31
CA VAL A 200 14.49 4.08 -6.69
C VAL A 200 13.32 5.02 -7.00
N TRP A 201 12.60 5.44 -5.95
CA TRP A 201 11.53 6.43 -6.08
C TRP A 201 11.35 7.20 -4.78
N LYS A 202 11.10 8.51 -4.88
CA LYS A 202 10.78 9.38 -3.75
C LYS A 202 9.78 10.45 -4.15
N ALA A 203 8.79 10.68 -3.31
CA ALA A 203 7.82 11.73 -3.53
C ALA A 203 8.49 13.12 -3.45
N LYS A 204 8.09 14.02 -4.36
CA LYS A 204 8.47 15.44 -4.28
C LYS A 204 7.56 16.13 -3.28
N ASN A 205 8.11 16.60 -2.17
CA ASN A 205 7.39 17.51 -1.28
C ASN A 205 7.34 18.88 -1.97
N SER A 206 6.14 19.43 -2.14
CA SER A 206 5.96 20.81 -2.61
C SER A 206 6.36 21.78 -1.49
N SER A 207 7.66 21.97 -1.30
CA SER A 207 8.23 23.07 -0.54
C SER A 207 9.45 23.60 -1.28
N LEU A 208 9.23 24.73 -1.94
CA LEU A 208 10.19 25.70 -2.48
C LEU A 208 10.99 25.31 -3.75
N GLY A 209 10.43 25.67 -4.90
CA GLY A 209 11.09 26.47 -5.94
C GLY A 209 12.22 25.86 -6.77
N SER A 210 11.89 25.30 -7.93
CA SER A 210 12.59 25.67 -9.16
C SER A 210 11.64 25.65 -10.36
N SER A 211 11.68 26.74 -11.12
CA SER A 211 10.82 27.04 -12.25
C SER A 211 11.00 26.08 -13.41
N SER A 212 9.90 25.60 -13.98
CA SER A 212 9.81 25.38 -15.43
C SER A 212 8.37 25.59 -15.87
N THR A 213 8.19 26.66 -16.63
CA THR A 213 6.97 27.07 -17.33
C THR A 213 6.68 26.12 -18.49
N ILE A 214 5.53 25.43 -18.52
CA ILE A 214 4.88 25.02 -19.78
C ILE A 214 3.35 25.07 -19.64
N ALA A 215 2.79 25.97 -20.47
CA ALA A 215 1.46 26.19 -21.00
C ALA A 215 0.26 25.31 -20.59
N GLU A 216 -0.80 26.01 -20.18
CA GLU A 216 -2.20 25.58 -20.17
C GLU A 216 -2.71 25.23 -21.58
N SER A 217 -3.63 24.26 -21.64
CA SER A 217 -4.61 24.18 -22.72
C SER A 217 -5.93 23.68 -22.14
N GLN A 218 -6.85 24.62 -21.94
CA GLN A 218 -8.25 24.38 -21.61
C GLN A 218 -8.98 23.78 -22.81
N ALA A 219 -9.85 22.79 -22.55
CA ALA A 219 -10.98 22.51 -23.41
C ALA A 219 -12.19 22.16 -22.54
N SER A 220 -13.13 23.10 -22.50
CA SER A 220 -14.45 22.99 -21.91
C SER A 220 -15.40 22.24 -22.84
N LYS A 221 -16.26 21.38 -22.27
CA LYS A 221 -17.60 21.14 -22.85
C LYS A 221 -18.56 20.59 -21.81
N LEU A 222 -19.48 21.45 -21.39
CA LEU A 222 -20.77 21.14 -20.78
C LEU A 222 -21.66 20.43 -21.80
N VAL A 223 -22.35 19.37 -21.38
CA VAL A 223 -23.69 19.04 -21.87
C VAL A 223 -24.48 18.48 -20.70
N ALA A 224 -25.56 19.19 -20.34
CA ALA A 224 -26.62 18.71 -19.48
C ALA A 224 -27.65 17.96 -20.33
N ASP A 225 -28.25 16.90 -19.79
CA ASP A 225 -29.62 16.55 -20.18
C ASP A 225 -30.39 15.90 -19.03
N VAL A 226 -31.67 16.24 -18.98
CA VAL A 226 -32.66 15.99 -17.92
C VAL A 226 -33.71 15.06 -18.51
N HIS A 227 -34.11 13.98 -17.81
CA HIS A 227 -35.48 13.47 -17.91
C HIS A 227 -35.96 12.67 -16.68
N ALA A 228 -37.29 12.69 -16.55
CA ALA A 228 -38.19 12.53 -15.40
C ALA A 228 -38.32 11.12 -14.78
N PRO A 229 -39.03 10.96 -13.63
CA PRO A 229 -38.95 9.79 -12.76
C PRO A 229 -40.05 8.76 -13.05
N ASP A 230 -39.67 7.47 -13.04
CA ASP A 230 -40.62 6.35 -13.00
C ASP A 230 -40.48 5.57 -11.69
N SER A 231 -41.62 5.40 -11.04
CA SER A 231 -41.79 5.01 -9.65
C SER A 231 -42.02 3.51 -9.49
N HIS A 232 -40.99 2.67 -9.31
CA HIS A 232 -41.16 1.31 -8.74
C HIS A 232 -39.92 0.84 -7.93
N PRO A 233 -40.07 0.08 -6.83
CA PRO A 233 -39.00 -0.23 -5.88
C PRO A 233 -38.22 -1.48 -6.30
N GLY A 234 -36.91 -1.37 -6.57
CA GLY A 234 -36.08 -2.58 -6.74
C GLY A 234 -34.73 -2.50 -7.48
N ARG A 235 -34.18 -1.33 -7.84
CA ARG A 235 -32.87 -1.25 -8.55
C ARG A 235 -31.84 -0.25 -8.00
N SER A 236 -31.89 0.07 -6.71
CA SER A 236 -31.15 1.19 -6.07
C SER A 236 -29.63 1.01 -5.87
N PHE A 237 -28.91 0.19 -6.65
CA PHE A 237 -27.45 0.10 -6.54
C PHE A 237 -26.68 0.13 -7.86
N ARG A 238 -27.35 0.18 -9.02
CA ARG A 238 -26.64 0.20 -10.33
C ARG A 238 -26.23 1.60 -10.80
N ASN A 239 -26.91 2.65 -10.30
CA ASN A 239 -26.67 4.04 -10.68
C ASN A 239 -26.24 4.92 -9.50
N PHE A 240 -25.74 4.31 -8.42
CA PHE A 240 -25.18 5.09 -7.30
C PHE A 240 -23.86 5.70 -7.75
N CYS A 241 -23.92 6.98 -8.14
CA CYS A 241 -22.74 7.80 -8.35
C CYS A 241 -22.48 8.57 -7.06
N PHE A 242 -21.32 8.37 -6.46
CA PHE A 242 -20.87 9.22 -5.36
C PHE A 242 -20.72 10.64 -5.91
N ASP A 243 -21.37 11.64 -5.31
CA ASP A 243 -20.98 13.02 -5.54
C ASP A 243 -19.61 13.24 -4.90
N THR A 244 -18.57 13.04 -5.71
CA THR A 244 -17.19 13.08 -5.25
C THR A 244 -16.72 14.49 -4.94
N GLY A 245 -17.37 15.52 -5.48
CA GLY A 245 -16.94 16.92 -5.33
C GLY A 245 -16.90 17.36 -3.86
N PRO A 246 -18.03 17.31 -3.13
CA PRO A 246 -18.10 17.67 -1.72
C PRO A 246 -17.19 16.82 -0.84
N ILE A 247 -16.98 15.54 -1.20
CA ILE A 247 -16.14 14.61 -0.44
C ILE A 247 -14.66 14.96 -0.59
N PHE A 248 -14.19 15.22 -1.82
CA PHE A 248 -12.82 15.65 -2.04
C PHE A 248 -12.53 16.99 -1.37
N GLN A 249 -13.48 17.92 -1.42
CA GLN A 249 -13.35 19.22 -0.76
C GLN A 249 -13.28 19.07 0.78
N ALA A 250 -14.11 18.21 1.37
CA ALA A 250 -14.06 17.89 2.79
C ALA A 250 -12.76 17.16 3.20
N VAL A 251 -12.23 16.30 2.32
CA VAL A 251 -10.95 15.62 2.52
C VAL A 251 -9.80 16.62 2.46
N GLU A 252 -9.74 17.50 1.47
CA GLU A 252 -8.70 18.53 1.35
C GLU A 252 -8.70 19.51 2.53
N ALA A 253 -9.88 19.92 2.99
CA ALA A 253 -10.02 20.76 4.17
C ALA A 253 -9.49 20.07 5.44
N ALA A 254 -9.76 18.77 5.62
CA ALA A 254 -9.31 18.00 6.79
C ALA A 254 -7.80 17.74 6.84
N PHE A 255 -7.09 17.89 5.71
CA PHE A 255 -5.63 17.69 5.59
C PHE A 255 -4.84 18.99 5.44
N SER A 256 -5.51 20.15 5.53
CA SER A 256 -4.89 21.47 5.41
C SER A 256 -4.66 22.16 6.76
N THR A 257 -4.81 21.43 7.88
CA THR A 257 -4.53 21.87 9.26
C THR A 257 -3.47 21.02 9.90
#